data_AF-A0A2S6CNW9-F1
#
_entry.id   AF-A0A2S6CNW9-F1
#
_cell.length_a   1.000
_cell.length_b   1.000
_cell.length_c   1.000
_cell.angle_alpha   90.00
_cell.angle_beta   90.00
_cell.angle_gamma   90.00
#
_symmetry.space_group_name_H-M   'P 1'
#
loop_
_entity.id
_entity.type
_entity.pdbx_description
1 polymer ?
#
loop_
_entity_poly.entity_id
_entity_poly.type
_entity_poly.pdbx_seq_one_letter_code
_entity_poly.pdbx_strand_id
1 'polypeptide(L)'
;MKSKNQQNNWLVLLVGRGYITLSVSILLLCGVGGVVDSNRVLAQDDLLKIAQSPAATKENAERLLEEGMTLYQQGSAESLEQAIQKWQEARLLYRTVGDRRREAITLNNIGRVYDDLREKQK
;
A
#
# COMPACT_ATOMS: atom_id res chain seq x y z
N MET A 1 -52.56 -42.51 18.93
CA MET A 1 -51.61 -42.34 17.81
C MET A 1 -50.71 -41.13 18.09
N LYS A 2 -49.46 -41.33 18.54
CA LYS A 2 -48.50 -40.25 18.82
C LYS A 2 -47.48 -40.13 17.68
N SER A 3 -47.32 -38.88 17.24
CA SER A 3 -46.67 -38.41 16.02
C SER A 3 -45.18 -38.77 15.90
N LYS A 4 -44.80 -39.33 14.73
CA LYS A 4 -43.40 -39.58 14.30
C LYS A 4 -42.62 -38.28 13.96
N ASN A 5 -43.25 -37.10 13.97
CA ASN A 5 -42.59 -35.84 13.58
C ASN A 5 -41.69 -35.22 14.66
N GLN A 6 -41.68 -35.72 15.89
CA GLN A 6 -40.78 -35.20 16.94
C GLN A 6 -39.40 -35.88 16.95
N GLN A 7 -39.26 -37.07 16.35
CA GLN A 7 -37.99 -37.81 16.34
C GLN A 7 -37.01 -37.36 15.26
N ASN A 8 -37.42 -36.51 14.30
CA ASN A 8 -36.55 -36.08 13.20
C ASN A 8 -36.03 -34.65 13.36
N ASN A 9 -36.38 -33.96 14.45
CA ASN A 9 -36.03 -32.56 14.68
C ASN A 9 -34.60 -32.39 15.24
N TRP A 10 -34.07 -33.39 15.95
CA TRP A 10 -32.70 -33.36 16.49
C TRP A 10 -31.62 -33.47 15.40
N LEU A 11 -31.89 -34.20 14.32
CA LEU A 11 -30.97 -34.34 13.18
C LEU A 11 -30.79 -33.02 12.42
N VAL A 12 -31.87 -32.24 12.25
CA VAL A 12 -31.82 -30.94 11.57
C VAL A 12 -31.05 -29.89 12.40
N LEU A 13 -31.18 -29.93 13.74
CA LEU A 13 -30.42 -29.06 14.64
C LEU A 13 -28.92 -29.41 14.70
N LEU A 14 -28.56 -30.67 14.48
CA LEU A 14 -27.17 -31.15 14.48
C LEU A 14 -26.41 -30.70 13.22
N VAL A 15 -27.07 -30.77 12.05
CA VAL A 15 -26.52 -30.30 10.77
C VAL A 15 -26.38 -28.77 10.75
N GLY A 16 -27.34 -28.04 11.33
CA GLY A 16 -27.28 -26.58 11.43
C GLY A 16 -26.13 -26.06 12.33
N ARG A 17 -25.83 -26.73 13.45
CA ARG A 17 -24.75 -26.32 14.37
C ARG A 17 -23.36 -26.48 13.76
N GLY A 18 -23.12 -27.54 12.98
CA GLY A 18 -21.86 -27.73 12.25
C GLY A 18 -21.65 -26.69 11.14
N TYR A 19 -22.73 -26.26 10.50
CA TYR A 19 -22.68 -25.23 9.47
C TYR A 19 -22.33 -23.85 10.05
N ILE A 20 -22.85 -23.54 11.25
CA ILE A 20 -22.55 -22.30 11.97
C ILE A 20 -21.09 -22.28 12.46
N THR A 21 -20.55 -23.39 12.97
CA THR A 21 -19.14 -23.42 13.39
C THR A 21 -18.19 -23.37 12.19
N LEU A 22 -18.52 -24.06 11.08
CA LEU A 22 -17.71 -23.99 9.86
C LEU A 22 -17.74 -22.60 9.21
N SER A 23 -18.89 -21.91 9.19
CA SER A 23 -18.97 -20.55 8.65
C SER A 23 -18.21 -19.54 9.51
N VAL A 24 -18.27 -19.67 10.84
CA VAL A 24 -17.49 -18.84 11.77
C VAL A 24 -15.98 -19.14 11.64
N SER A 25 -15.58 -20.39 11.44
CA SER A 25 -14.18 -20.75 11.15
C SER A 25 -13.69 -20.22 9.81
N ILE A 26 -14.53 -20.22 8.76
CA ILE A 26 -14.22 -19.62 7.46
C ILE A 26 -14.10 -18.10 7.57
N LEU A 27 -14.97 -17.44 8.35
CA LEU A 27 -14.85 -16.00 8.65
C LEU A 27 -13.58 -15.67 9.46
N LEU A 28 -13.18 -16.53 10.39
CA LEU A 28 -11.93 -16.36 11.17
C LEU A 28 -10.68 -16.61 10.32
N LEU A 29 -10.71 -17.54 9.37
CA LEU A 29 -9.62 -17.79 8.42
C LEU A 29 -9.50 -16.69 7.35
N CYS A 30 -10.57 -15.96 7.04
CA CYS A 30 -10.50 -14.73 6.24
C CYS A 30 -9.98 -13.52 7.02
N GLY A 31 -9.81 -13.61 8.35
CA GLY A 31 -9.38 -12.51 9.22
C GLY A 31 -7.87 -12.28 9.33
N VAL A 32 -7.01 -13.12 8.74
CA VAL A 32 -5.54 -13.02 8.91
C VAL A 32 -4.79 -12.74 7.61
N GLY A 33 -5.49 -12.25 6.57
CA GLY A 33 -4.86 -11.79 5.31
C GLY A 33 -4.48 -10.30 5.30
N GLY A 34 -4.65 -9.58 6.41
CA GLY A 34 -4.59 -8.12 6.47
C GLY A 34 -3.50 -7.57 7.38
N VAL A 35 -2.28 -8.13 7.35
CA VAL A 35 -1.08 -7.41 7.82
C VAL A 35 -0.23 -6.98 6.62
N VAL A 36 -0.90 -6.59 5.55
CA VAL A 36 -0.32 -5.69 4.55
C VAL A 36 -0.72 -4.29 4.99
N ASP A 37 0.23 -3.62 5.64
CA ASP A 37 0.27 -2.18 5.94
C ASP A 37 -1.06 -1.43 5.76
N SER A 38 -1.82 -1.26 6.85
CA SER A 38 -2.95 -0.32 6.91
C SER A 38 -2.55 1.13 6.55
N ASN A 39 -1.25 1.43 6.44
CA ASN A 39 -0.75 2.68 5.89
C ASN A 39 -0.98 2.86 4.37
N ARG A 40 -1.29 1.79 3.60
CA ARG A 40 -1.50 1.92 2.14
C ARG A 40 -2.93 2.27 1.75
N VAL A 41 -3.93 1.86 2.54
CA VAL A 41 -5.35 2.08 2.22
C VAL A 41 -5.79 3.50 2.58
N LEU A 42 -5.30 4.03 3.71
CA LEU A 42 -5.55 5.42 4.10
C LEU A 42 -4.92 6.42 3.11
N ALA A 43 -3.76 6.08 2.54
CA ALA A 43 -3.14 6.89 1.49
C ALA A 43 -3.94 6.88 0.19
N GLN A 44 -4.57 5.76 -0.18
CA GLN A 44 -5.28 5.64 -1.46
C GLN A 44 -6.58 6.45 -1.51
N ASP A 45 -7.28 6.55 -0.38
CA ASP A 45 -8.47 7.37 -0.22
C ASP A 45 -8.15 8.88 -0.20
N ASP A 46 -7.02 9.27 0.40
CA ASP A 46 -6.52 10.64 0.34
C ASP A 46 -6.00 11.00 -1.07
N LEU A 47 -5.30 10.07 -1.74
CA LEU A 47 -4.82 10.25 -3.11
C LEU A 47 -5.95 10.44 -4.11
N LEU A 48 -7.11 9.79 -3.92
CA LEU A 48 -8.30 10.00 -4.75
C LEU A 48 -8.93 11.39 -4.57
N LYS A 49 -8.82 12.00 -3.39
CA LYS A 49 -9.26 13.38 -3.13
C LYS A 49 -8.24 14.41 -3.65
N ILE A 50 -6.94 14.13 -3.53
CA ILE A 50 -5.87 15.01 -4.03
C ILE A 50 -5.76 14.96 -5.57
N ALA A 51 -6.07 13.82 -6.19
CA ALA A 51 -6.11 13.63 -7.64
C ALA A 51 -7.16 14.48 -8.36
N GLN A 52 -8.12 15.08 -7.63
CA GLN A 52 -9.12 15.98 -8.22
C GLN A 52 -8.51 17.28 -8.76
N SER A 53 -7.29 17.64 -8.33
CA SER A 53 -6.52 18.73 -8.93
C SER A 53 -5.17 18.20 -9.46
N PRO A 54 -5.01 18.08 -10.79
CA PRO A 54 -3.75 17.73 -11.42
C PRO A 54 -2.62 18.69 -11.02
N ALA A 55 -2.95 19.96 -10.76
CA ALA A 55 -2.00 20.99 -10.34
C ALA A 55 -1.47 20.74 -8.91
N ALA A 56 -2.34 20.44 -7.95
CA ALA A 56 -1.93 20.12 -6.58
C ALA A 56 -1.13 18.82 -6.50
N THR A 57 -1.49 17.83 -7.34
CA THR A 57 -0.74 16.57 -7.44
C THR A 57 0.65 16.78 -8.02
N LYS A 58 0.79 17.65 -9.03
CA LYS A 58 2.08 18.02 -9.62
C LYS A 58 2.95 18.83 -8.64
N GLU A 59 2.37 19.81 -7.95
CA GLU A 59 3.08 20.61 -6.94
C GLU A 59 3.61 19.74 -5.79
N ASN A 60 2.80 18.80 -5.31
CA ASN A 60 3.23 17.82 -4.32
C ASN A 60 4.39 16.95 -4.83
N ALA A 61 4.36 16.54 -6.11
CA ALA A 61 5.44 15.78 -6.72
C ALA A 61 6.73 16.60 -6.83
N GLU A 62 6.61 17.88 -7.18
CA GLU A 62 7.76 18.79 -7.27
C GLU A 62 8.39 19.06 -5.90
N ARG A 63 7.58 19.24 -4.86
CA ARG A 63 8.09 19.35 -3.48
C ARG A 63 8.86 18.11 -3.04
N LEU A 64 8.31 16.91 -3.30
CA LEU A 64 9.00 15.65 -2.99
C LEU A 64 10.31 15.48 -3.78
N LEU A 65 10.35 15.96 -5.03
CA LEU A 65 11.56 15.97 -5.84
C LEU A 65 12.66 16.83 -5.20
N GLU A 66 12.28 18.02 -4.72
CA GLU A 66 13.18 18.98 -4.08
C GLU A 66 13.66 18.50 -2.71
N GLU A 67 12.77 17.90 -1.89
CA GLU A 67 13.15 17.24 -0.64
C GLU A 67 14.17 16.13 -0.90
N GLY A 68 13.93 15.27 -1.89
CA GLY A 68 14.87 14.22 -2.28
C GLY A 68 16.20 14.77 -2.76
N MET A 69 16.21 15.89 -3.49
CA MET A 69 17.45 16.56 -3.89
C MET A 69 18.19 17.14 -2.69
N THR A 70 17.48 17.74 -1.73
CA THR A 70 18.08 18.28 -0.50
C THR A 70 18.74 17.17 0.31
N LEU A 71 18.06 16.03 0.46
CA LEU A 71 18.60 14.84 1.10
C LEU A 71 19.80 14.28 0.35
N TYR A 72 19.74 14.24 -1.00
CA TYR A 72 20.87 13.83 -1.83
C TYR A 72 22.13 14.69 -1.57
N GLN A 73 21.96 16.00 -1.43
CA GLN A 73 23.06 16.93 -1.14
C GLN A 73 23.67 16.72 0.26
N GLN A 74 22.93 16.14 1.22
CA GLN A 74 23.49 15.81 2.54
C GLN A 74 24.53 14.69 2.44
N GLY A 75 24.33 13.74 1.52
CA GLY A 75 25.33 12.74 1.13
C GLY A 75 25.68 11.67 2.18
N SER A 76 25.00 11.63 3.34
CA SER A 76 25.09 10.51 4.29
C SER A 76 24.32 9.30 3.74
N ALA A 77 24.72 8.08 4.09
CA ALA A 77 24.02 6.87 3.63
C ALA A 77 22.52 6.90 3.98
N GLU A 78 22.19 7.35 5.18
CA GLU A 78 20.79 7.53 5.63
C GLU A 78 20.05 8.57 4.77
N SER A 79 20.67 9.72 4.48
CA SER A 79 20.04 10.76 3.65
C SER A 79 19.83 10.29 2.20
N LEU A 80 20.74 9.47 1.67
CA LEU A 80 20.61 8.87 0.35
C LEU A 80 19.46 7.86 0.30
N GLU A 81 19.29 7.04 1.33
CA GLU A 81 18.12 6.15 1.45
C GLU A 81 16.82 6.94 1.54
N GLN A 82 16.78 8.01 2.33
CA GLN A 82 15.60 8.88 2.42
C GLN A 82 15.32 9.60 1.09
N ALA A 83 16.35 10.03 0.35
CA ALA A 83 16.21 10.64 -0.97
C ALA A 83 15.53 9.69 -1.96
N ILE A 84 15.89 8.40 -1.94
CA ILE A 84 15.23 7.37 -2.75
C ILE A 84 13.74 7.28 -2.41
N GLN A 85 13.36 7.26 -1.13
CA GLN A 85 11.96 7.18 -0.72
C GLN A 85 11.15 8.37 -1.27
N LYS A 86 11.66 9.59 -1.09
CA LYS A 86 11.01 10.82 -1.57
C LYS A 86 10.83 10.82 -3.09
N TRP A 87 11.85 10.39 -3.82
CA TRP A 87 11.78 10.28 -5.27
C TRP A 87 10.85 9.15 -5.74
N GLN A 88 10.72 8.05 -5.01
CA GLN A 88 9.73 7.00 -5.32
C GLN A 88 8.29 7.52 -5.17
N GLU A 89 8.02 8.30 -4.13
CA GLU A 89 6.72 8.97 -3.95
C GLU A 89 6.44 9.98 -5.08
N ALA A 90 7.41 10.84 -5.40
CA ALA A 90 7.29 11.82 -6.49
C ALA A 90 7.01 11.13 -7.84
N ARG A 91 7.70 10.01 -8.11
CA ARG A 91 7.51 9.21 -9.32
C ARG A 91 6.09 8.67 -9.45
N LEU A 92 5.49 8.20 -8.34
CA LEU A 92 4.11 7.73 -8.36
C LEU A 92 3.15 8.86 -8.73
N LEU A 93 3.35 10.06 -8.18
CA LEU A 93 2.54 11.22 -8.50
C LEU A 93 2.72 11.66 -9.96
N TYR A 94 3.96 11.72 -10.46
CA TYR A 94 4.23 12.03 -11.87
C TYR A 94 3.59 11.03 -12.83
N ARG A 95 3.59 9.73 -12.47
CA ARG A 95 2.90 8.70 -13.24
C ARG A 95 1.37 8.90 -13.23
N THR A 96 0.80 9.26 -12.09
CA THR A 96 -0.65 9.51 -11.95
C THR A 96 -1.10 10.71 -12.78
N VAL A 97 -0.31 11.78 -12.84
CA VAL A 97 -0.62 12.97 -13.67
C VAL A 97 -0.15 12.84 -15.13
N GLY A 98 0.48 11.73 -15.50
CA GLY A 98 0.95 11.47 -16.86
C GLY A 98 2.24 12.20 -17.27
N ASP A 99 2.97 12.80 -16.33
CA ASP A 99 4.26 13.48 -16.59
C ASP A 99 5.41 12.47 -16.69
N ARG A 100 5.52 11.85 -17.87
CA ARG A 100 6.56 10.86 -18.18
C ARG A 100 7.97 11.43 -18.17
N ARG A 101 8.13 12.73 -18.47
CA ARG A 101 9.44 13.38 -18.48
C ARG A 101 9.98 13.47 -17.06
N ARG A 102 9.16 13.96 -16.13
CA ARG A 102 9.54 14.01 -14.71
C ARG A 102 9.72 12.60 -14.13
N GLU A 103 8.87 11.64 -14.49
CA GLU A 103 9.03 10.23 -14.08
C GLU A 103 10.44 9.69 -14.44
N ALA A 104 10.89 9.91 -15.68
CA ALA A 104 12.20 9.47 -16.14
C ALA A 104 13.37 10.20 -15.43
N ILE A 105 13.25 11.51 -15.21
CA ILE A 105 14.26 12.28 -14.47
C ILE A 105 14.39 11.74 -13.04
N THR A 106 13.27 11.49 -12.37
CA THR A 106 13.25 10.95 -11.01
C THR A 106 13.88 9.56 -10.94
N LEU A 107 13.63 8.70 -11.93
CA LEU A 107 14.29 7.39 -12.04
C LEU A 107 15.81 7.49 -12.23
N ASN A 108 16.28 8.40 -13.08
CA ASN A 108 17.71 8.63 -13.26
C ASN A 108 18.39 9.08 -11.95
N ASN A 109 17.73 9.94 -11.18
CA ASN A 109 18.23 10.39 -9.89
C ASN A 109 18.33 9.22 -8.88
N ILE A 110 17.31 8.36 -8.81
CA ILE A 110 17.33 7.14 -7.97
C ILE A 110 18.51 6.23 -8.37
N GLY A 111 18.74 6.05 -9.68
CA GLY A 111 19.87 5.26 -10.18
C GLY A 111 21.22 5.79 -9.69
N ARG A 112 21.44 7.10 -9.78
CA ARG A 112 22.66 7.74 -9.27
C ARG A 112 22.88 7.50 -7.78
N VAL A 113 21.81 7.53 -6.99
CA VAL A 113 21.93 7.27 -5.54
C VAL A 113 22.34 5.84 -5.24
N TYR A 114 21.83 4.87 -6.01
CA TYR A 114 22.27 3.48 -5.83
C TYR A 114 23.76 3.31 -6.12
N ASP A 115 24.31 4.02 -7.11
CA ASP A 115 25.74 4.04 -7.38
C ASP A 115 26.52 4.67 -6.20
N ASP A 116 26.07 5.83 -5.70
CA ASP A 116 26.70 6.53 -4.58
C ASP A 116 26.66 5.71 -3.27
N LEU A 117 25.55 5.02 -2.99
CA LEU A 117 25.42 4.12 -1.85
C LEU A 117 26.35 2.91 -1.97
N ARG A 118 26.48 2.35 -3.17
CA ARG A 118 27.40 1.24 -3.43
C ARG A 118 28.85 1.64 -3.21
N GLU A 119 29.24 2.85 -3.61
CA GLU A 119 30.59 3.36 -3.36
C GLU A 119 30.87 3.55 -1.87
N LYS A 120 29.90 4.04 -1.10
CA LYS A 120 30.03 4.21 0.37
C LYS A 120 30.09 2.90 1.16
N GLN A 121 29.57 1.81 0.58
CA GLN A 121 29.59 0.48 1.19
C GLN A 121 30.87 -0.31 0.89
N LYS A 122 31.75 0.18 0.01
CA LYS A 122 33.07 -0.41 -0.27
C LYS A 122 34.13 0.10 0.69
#